data_AF-A0A7X2PQ13-F1
#
_entry.id   AF-A0A7X2PQ13-F1
#
_cell.length_a   1.000
_cell.length_b   1.000
_cell.length_c   1.000
_cell.angle_alpha   90.00
_cell.angle_beta   90.00
_cell.angle_gamma   90.00
#
_symmetry.space_group_name_H-M   'P 1'
#
loop_
_entity.id
_entity.type
_entity.pdbx_description
1 polymer ?
#
loop_
_entity_poly.entity_id
_entity_poly.type
_entity_poly.pdbx_seq_one_letter_code
_entity_poly.pdbx_strand_id
1 'polypeptide(L)' 'MQRREFLAAAAAIPAATPIPIIDTHIHLFDPRRPQGIPWPPKDNAIMYKPALPDRYRALTKALGIT' A
#
# COMPACT_ATOMS: atom_id res chain seq x y z
N MET A 1 -36.57 -30.21 -5.17
CA MET A 1 -35.34 -29.65 -4.58
C MET A 1 -34.91 -28.49 -5.48
N GLN A 2 -34.96 -27.24 -5.00
CA GLN A 2 -34.83 -26.06 -5.87
C GLN A 2 -33.38 -25.53 -5.88
N ARG A 3 -32.79 -25.40 -7.07
CA ARG A 3 -31.43 -24.89 -7.36
C ARG A 3 -31.03 -23.60 -6.61
N ARG A 4 -32.02 -22.80 -6.19
CA ARG A 4 -31.85 -21.56 -5.41
C ARG A 4 -31.34 -21.80 -3.98
N GLU A 5 -31.71 -22.90 -3.33
CA GLU A 5 -31.20 -23.23 -1.99
C GLU A 5 -29.73 -23.69 -2.03
N PHE A 6 -29.33 -24.37 -3.10
CA PHE A 6 -27.96 -24.83 -3.30
C PHE A 6 -26.97 -23.67 -3.53
N LEU A 7 -27.39 -22.60 -4.21
CA LEU A 7 -26.55 -21.41 -4.44
C LEU A 7 -26.41 -20.55 -3.18
N ALA A 8 -27.41 -20.52 -2.29
CA ALA A 8 -27.34 -19.77 -1.04
C ALA A 8 -26.32 -20.37 -0.06
N ALA A 9 -26.17 -21.70 -0.05
CA ALA A 9 -25.20 -22.39 0.81
C ALA A 9 -23.73 -22.11 0.42
N ALA A 10 -23.45 -21.81 -0.85
CA ALA A 10 -22.10 -21.48 -1.31
C ALA A 10 -21.61 -20.08 -0.89
N ALA A 11 -22.52 -19.21 -0.45
CA ALA A 11 -22.21 -17.83 -0.05
C ALA A 11 -21.83 -17.69 1.44
N ALA A 12 -21.90 -18.77 2.22
CA ALA A 12 -21.72 -18.74 3.67
C ALA A 12 -20.28 -19.06 4.13
N ILE A 13 -19.27 -18.90 3.28
CA ILE A 13 -17.87 -19.00 3.72
C ILE A 13 -17.56 -17.76 4.57
N PRO A 14 -17.21 -17.91 5.86
CA PRO A 14 -16.80 -16.78 6.68
C PRO A 14 -15.58 -16.11 6.03
N ALA A 15 -15.61 -14.78 5.93
CA ALA A 15 -14.41 -14.04 5.55
C ALA A 15 -13.30 -14.36 6.55
N ALA A 16 -12.11 -14.68 6.05
CA ALA A 16 -10.94 -14.93 6.90
C ALA A 16 -10.65 -13.67 7.75
N THR A 17 -10.17 -13.87 8.98
CA THR A 17 -9.69 -12.75 9.79
C THR A 17 -8.51 -12.09 9.07
N PRO A 18 -8.51 -10.75 8.91
CA PRO A 18 -7.39 -10.06 8.29
C PRO A 18 -6.09 -10.36 9.03
N ILE A 19 -5.05 -10.75 8.29
CA ILE A 19 -3.70 -10.94 8.82
C ILE A 19 -3.03 -9.56 8.82
N PRO A 20 -2.40 -9.13 9.93
CA PRO A 20 -1.64 -7.88 9.96
C PRO A 20 -0.56 -7.85 8.86
N ILE A 21 -0.43 -6.72 8.17
CA ILE A 21 0.55 -6.52 7.10
C ILE A 21 1.67 -5.63 7.64
N ILE A 22 2.90 -6.14 7.58
CA ILE A 22 4.11 -5.39 7.91
C ILE A 22 4.89 -5.17 6.61
N ASP A 23 5.12 -3.92 6.26
CA ASP A 23 6.03 -3.57 5.17
C ASP A 23 7.46 -3.59 5.69
N THR A 24 8.21 -4.59 5.24
CA THR A 24 9.56 -4.86 5.73
C THR A 24 10.64 -4.12 4.95
N HIS A 25 10.29 -3.47 3.83
CA HIS A 25 11.27 -2.85 2.95
C HIS A 25 10.75 -1.58 2.29
N ILE A 26 11.20 -0.43 2.79
CA ILE A 26 10.87 0.88 2.24
C ILE A 26 12.12 1.72 1.99
N HIS A 27 12.01 2.68 1.08
CA HIS A 27 13.05 3.69 0.86
C HIS A 27 12.52 5.08 1.23
N LEU A 28 13.24 5.77 2.11
CA LEU A 28 12.96 7.15 2.47
C LEU A 28 14.06 8.06 1.94
N PHE A 29 13.67 9.15 1.29
CA PHE A 29 14.60 10.12 0.71
C PHE A 29 13.96 11.51 0.61
N ASP A 30 14.80 12.54 0.63
CA ASP A 30 14.37 13.93 0.52
C ASP A 30 15.21 14.69 -0.52
N PRO A 31 14.69 14.92 -1.75
CA PRO A 31 15.40 15.67 -2.78
C PRO A 31 15.60 17.15 -2.42
N ARG A 32 14.96 17.67 -1.36
CA ARG A 32 15.07 19.07 -0.92
C ARG A 32 16.31 19.34 -0.07
N ARG A 33 17.05 18.30 0.33
CA ARG A 33 18.31 18.47 1.06
C ARG A 33 19.30 19.27 0.21
N PRO A 34 20.10 20.20 0.77
CA PRO A 34 21.04 21.02 -0.01
C PRO A 34 22.02 20.21 -0.86
N GLN A 35 22.40 19.01 -0.39
CA GLN A 35 23.30 18.09 -1.10
C GLN A 35 22.61 17.33 -2.24
N GLY A 36 21.28 17.41 -2.35
CA GLY A 36 20.47 16.64 -3.29
C GLY A 36 20.47 15.15 -3.00
N ILE A 37 20.11 14.36 -4.02
CA ILE A 37 20.13 12.91 -4.02
C ILE A 37 20.64 12.42 -5.39
N PRO A 38 21.36 11.28 -5.46
CA PRO A 38 21.85 10.74 -6.72
C PRO A 38 20.74 10.11 -7.58
N TRP A 39 19.64 9.70 -6.95
CA TRP A 39 18.46 9.14 -7.60
C TRP A 39 17.22 9.40 -6.71
N PRO A 40 16.02 9.59 -7.29
CA PRO A 40 15.72 9.71 -8.72
C PRO A 40 16.36 10.93 -9.39
N PRO A 41 16.50 10.95 -10.73
CA PRO A 41 17.01 12.12 -11.44
C PRO A 41 16.00 13.27 -11.42
N LYS A 42 16.49 14.51 -11.54
CA LYS A 42 15.72 15.76 -11.37
C LYS A 42 14.56 15.93 -12.35
N ASP A 43 14.68 15.32 -13.53
CA ASP A 43 13.70 15.35 -14.61
C ASP A 43 12.60 14.27 -14.44
N ASN A 44 12.71 13.38 -13.46
CA ASN A 44 11.68 12.39 -13.17
C ASN A 44 10.51 13.03 -12.43
N ALA A 45 9.53 13.53 -13.19
CA ALA A 45 8.32 14.19 -12.67
C ALA A 45 7.49 13.34 -11.69
N ILE A 46 7.61 12.01 -11.75
CA ILE A 46 6.85 11.09 -10.91
C ILE A 46 7.55 10.90 -9.55
N MET A 47 8.87 10.70 -9.57
CA MET A 47 9.63 10.22 -8.41
C MET A 47 10.45 11.30 -7.72
N TYR A 48 10.82 12.39 -8.41
CA TYR A 48 11.65 13.48 -7.85
C TYR A 48 10.85 14.36 -6.87
N LYS A 49 10.37 13.73 -5.79
CA LYS A 49 9.61 14.34 -4.71
C LYS A 49 9.92 13.62 -3.39
N PRO A 50 9.73 14.27 -2.24
CA PRO A 50 10.02 13.64 -0.95
C PRO A 50 9.30 12.31 -0.76
N ALA A 51 10.02 11.28 -0.32
CA ALA A 51 9.50 10.01 0.16
C ALA A 51 9.71 9.96 1.68
N LEU A 52 8.82 10.62 2.41
CA LEU A 52 8.88 10.79 3.87
C LEU A 52 7.77 10.00 4.57
N PRO A 53 7.90 9.76 5.89
CA PRO A 53 6.94 8.94 6.64
C PRO A 53 5.47 9.35 6.49
N ASP A 54 5.16 10.64 6.47
CA ASP A 54 3.77 11.10 6.32
C ASP A 54 3.17 10.77 4.96
N ARG A 55 3.97 10.90 3.89
CA ARG A 55 3.55 10.50 2.55
C ARG A 55 3.36 8.99 2.48
N TYR A 56 4.27 8.22 3.07
CA TYR A 56 4.15 6.77 3.14
C TYR A 56 2.85 6.34 3.81
N ARG A 57 2.57 6.85 5.03
CA ARG A 57 1.32 6.59 5.76
C ARG A 57 0.07 6.93 4.94
N ALA A 58 0.09 8.07 4.24
CA ALA A 58 -1.04 8.48 3.40
C ALA A 58 -1.29 7.51 2.23
N LEU A 59 -0.21 7.01 1.60
CA LEU A 59 -0.30 6.08 0.47
C LEU A 59 -0.74 4.67 0.89
N THR A 60 -0.29 4.20 2.06
CA THR A 60 -0.52 2.81 2.48
C THR A 60 -1.78 2.61 3.33
N LYS A 61 -2.44 3.69 3.74
CA LYS A 61 -3.65 3.64 4.60
C LYS A 61 -4.73 2.69 4.09
N ALA A 62 -4.98 2.66 2.78
CA ALA A 62 -6.01 1.81 2.18
C ALA A 62 -5.56 0.34 1.99
N LEU A 63 -4.28 0.04 2.21
CA LEU A 63 -3.68 -1.26 1.97
C LEU A 63 -3.60 -2.13 3.24
N GLY A 64 -4.04 -1.62 4.40
CA GLY A 64 -4.01 -2.36 5.66
C GLY A 64 -2.60 -2.53 6.25
N ILE A 65 -1.64 -1.69 5.83
CA ILE A 65 -0.29 -1.64 6.41
C ILE A 65 -0.34 -0.78 7.68
N THR A 66 0.23 -1.29 8.78
CA THR A 66 0.25 -0.63 10.09
C THR A 66 1.66 -0.46 10.63
#